data_AF-A0A658NKL2-F1
#
_entry.id   AF-A0A658NKL2-F1
#
_cell.length_a   1.000
_cell.length_b   1.000
_cell.length_c   1.000
_cell.angle_alpha   90.00
_cell.angle_beta   90.00
_cell.angle_gamma   90.00
#
_symmetry.space_group_name_H-M   'P 1'
#
loop_
_entity.id
_entity.type
_entity.pdbx_description
1 polymer ?
#
loop_
_entity_poly.entity_id
_entity_poly.type
_entity_poly.pdbx_seq_one_letter_code
_entity_poly.pdbx_strand_id
1 'polypeptide(L)'
;LTRTVNAYGQKEDLLKDLKENPTGEDIREGLVAVISVKLKNPQFEGQTKTKLGNSEVKGLVEAAVNESLGAFLEQNPSVARK
;
A
#
# COMPACT_ATOMS: atom_id res chain seq x y z
N LEU A 1 1.25 -1.26 -1.23
CA LEU A 1 1.40 0.19 -1.42
C LEU A 1 2.70 0.51 -2.15
N THR A 2 3.86 0.61 -1.48
CA THR A 2 5.13 0.99 -2.13
C THR A 2 5.46 0.13 -3.34
N ARG A 3 5.42 -1.19 -3.17
CA ARG A 3 5.63 -2.15 -4.28
C ARG A 3 4.63 -1.93 -5.43
N THR A 4 3.36 -1.72 -5.11
CA THR A 4 2.28 -1.56 -6.09
C THR A 4 2.48 -0.32 -6.94
N VAL A 5 2.78 0.81 -6.29
CA VAL A 5 3.00 2.11 -6.95
C VAL A 5 4.26 2.05 -7.80
N ASN A 6 5.36 1.52 -7.29
CA ASN A 6 6.59 1.39 -8.06
C ASN A 6 6.43 0.44 -9.26
N ALA A 7 5.73 -0.68 -9.10
CA ALA A 7 5.44 -1.59 -10.21
C ALA A 7 4.60 -0.92 -11.31
N TYR A 8 3.58 -0.14 -10.92
CA TYR A 8 2.78 0.62 -11.87
C TYR A 8 3.63 1.69 -12.59
N GLY A 9 4.41 2.46 -11.84
CA GLY A 9 5.27 3.51 -12.41
C GLY A 9 6.35 2.97 -13.35
N GLN A 10 6.88 1.76 -13.09
CA GLN A 10 7.80 1.08 -14.00
C GLN A 10 7.09 0.61 -15.28
N LYS A 11 5.87 0.06 -15.16
CA LYS A 11 5.08 -0.42 -16.30
C LYS A 11 4.66 0.70 -17.25
N GLU A 12 4.31 1.86 -16.69
CA GLU A 12 3.88 3.05 -17.44
C GLU A 12 5.05 3.98 -17.80
N ASP A 13 6.29 3.55 -17.57
CA ASP A 13 7.51 4.30 -17.87
C ASP A 13 7.61 5.68 -17.16
N LEU A 14 6.84 5.88 -16.09
CA LEU A 14 6.77 7.13 -15.31
C LEU A 14 8.02 7.35 -14.44
N LEU A 15 8.79 6.29 -14.18
CA LEU A 15 9.97 6.33 -13.32
C LEU A 15 11.31 6.41 -14.09
N LYS A 16 11.27 6.56 -15.41
CA LYS A 16 12.48 6.54 -16.27
C LYS A 16 13.48 7.66 -15.97
N ASP A 17 12.98 8.83 -15.61
CA ASP A 17 13.81 10.01 -15.34
C ASP A 17 14.28 10.09 -13.87
N LEU A 18 13.79 9.18 -13.02
CA LEU A 18 14.21 9.10 -11.62
C LEU A 18 15.48 8.23 -11.49
N LYS A 19 16.49 8.77 -10.80
CA LYS A 19 17.73 8.04 -10.49
C LYS A 19 17.50 6.85 -9.55
N GLU A 20 16.49 6.95 -8.68
CA GLU A 20 16.15 5.94 -7.69
C GLU A 20 14.64 5.76 -7.63
N ASN A 21 14.19 4.53 -7.33
CA ASN A 21 12.77 4.26 -7.15
C ASN A 21 12.25 5.01 -5.89
N PRO A 22 11.03 5.56 -5.93
CA PRO A 22 10.41 6.17 -4.76
C PRO A 22 10.40 5.23 -3.55
N THR A 23 10.80 5.77 -2.41
CA THR A 23 10.83 5.04 -1.14
C THR A 23 9.43 4.93 -0.55
N GLY A 24 9.32 4.18 0.55
CA GLY A 24 8.07 4.10 1.29
C GLY A 24 7.64 5.44 1.89
N GLU A 25 8.58 6.31 2.23
CA GLU A 25 8.27 7.62 2.81
C GLU A 25 7.74 8.56 1.74
N ASP A 26 8.38 8.62 0.57
CA ASP A 26 7.95 9.43 -0.57
C ASP A 26 6.51 9.09 -0.98
N ILE A 27 6.19 7.80 -1.05
CA ILE A 27 4.85 7.33 -1.46
C ILE A 27 3.78 7.63 -0.39
N ARG A 28 4.17 7.78 0.88
CA ARG A 28 3.24 8.10 1.97
C ARG A 28 3.14 9.61 2.23
N GLU A 29 3.95 10.42 1.55
CA GLU A 29 3.87 11.87 1.67
C GLU A 29 2.49 12.36 1.18
N GLY A 30 1.81 13.17 2.01
CA GLY A 30 0.46 13.66 1.71
C GLY A 30 -0.65 12.58 1.71
N LEU A 31 -0.33 11.33 2.06
CA LEU A 31 -1.32 10.25 2.08
C LEU A 31 -2.18 10.31 3.34
N VAL A 32 -3.49 10.44 3.13
CA VAL A 32 -4.49 10.18 4.17
C VAL A 32 -5.18 8.84 3.85
N ALA A 33 -5.04 7.87 4.75
CA ALA A 33 -5.61 6.55 4.59
C ALA A 33 -6.24 6.05 5.88
N VAL A 34 -7.34 5.32 5.75
CA VAL A 34 -7.99 4.61 6.86
C VAL A 34 -7.90 3.11 6.57
N ILE A 35 -7.35 2.35 7.50
CA ILE A 35 -7.24 0.90 7.41
C ILE A 35 -8.09 0.28 8.51
N SER A 36 -9.13 -0.46 8.11
CA SER A 36 -10.00 -1.18 9.03
C SER A 36 -9.99 -2.66 8.69
N VAL A 37 -9.65 -3.49 9.67
CA VAL A 37 -9.63 -4.96 9.53
C VAL A 37 -10.57 -5.57 10.56
N LYS A 38 -11.35 -6.57 10.13
CA LYS A 38 -12.25 -7.33 11.01
C LYS A 38 -11.71 -8.75 11.14
N LEU A 39 -11.45 -9.18 12.38
CA LEU A 39 -10.82 -10.46 12.69
C LEU A 39 -11.65 -11.22 13.71
N LYS A 40 -11.75 -12.55 13.55
CA LYS A 40 -12.44 -13.41 14.52
C LYS A 40 -11.66 -13.52 15.84
N ASN A 41 -10.33 -13.70 15.74
CA ASN A 41 -9.44 -13.89 16.89
C ASN A 41 -8.27 -12.88 16.84
N PRO A 42 -8.49 -11.61 17.21
CA PRO A 42 -7.44 -10.61 17.18
C PRO A 42 -6.46 -10.81 18.35
N GLN A 43 -5.16 -10.73 18.05
CA GLN A 43 -4.07 -10.74 19.01
C GLN A 43 -3.44 -9.37 19.05
N PHE A 44 -3.23 -8.80 20.24
CA PHE A 44 -2.64 -7.48 20.40
C PHE A 44 -1.45 -7.52 21.34
N GLU A 45 -0.47 -6.65 21.08
CA GLU A 45 0.60 -6.36 22.03
C GLU A 45 0.06 -5.49 23.17
N GLY A 46 -0.02 -6.07 24.37
CA GLY A 46 -0.46 -5.38 25.58
C GLY A 46 -1.97 -5.10 25.65
N GLN A 47 -2.40 -4.57 26.80
CA GLN A 47 -3.82 -4.33 27.08
C GLN A 47 -4.39 -3.13 26.30
N THR A 48 -3.55 -2.13 25.99
CA THR A 48 -3.95 -0.92 25.26
C THR A 48 -4.19 -1.17 23.77
N LYS A 49 -3.90 -2.38 23.26
CA LYS A 49 -4.11 -2.78 21.87
C LYS A 49 -3.41 -1.88 20.85
N THR A 50 -2.22 -1.38 21.20
CA THR A 50 -1.45 -0.43 20.38
C THR A 50 -0.94 -1.05 19.08
N LYS A 51 -0.67 -2.36 19.08
CA LYS A 51 -0.18 -3.08 17.91
C LYS A 51 -0.90 -4.41 17.74
N LEU A 52 -1.38 -4.66 16.54
CA LEU A 52 -1.96 -5.94 16.15
C LEU A 52 -0.82 -6.94 15.90
N GLY A 53 -0.87 -8.08 16.60
CA GLY A 53 0.14 -9.15 16.55
C GLY A 53 -0.14 -10.27 15.55
N ASN A 54 -1.32 -10.29 14.90
CA ASN A 54 -1.66 -11.28 13.87
C ASN A 54 -0.77 -11.10 12.63
N SER A 55 0.30 -11.89 12.52
CA SER A 55 1.26 -11.81 11.41
C SER A 55 0.63 -12.20 10.07
N GLU A 56 -0.39 -13.07 10.09
CA GLU A 56 -1.15 -13.49 8.91
C GLU A 56 -1.93 -12.34 8.26
N VAL A 57 -2.33 -11.33 9.04
CA VAL A 57 -3.10 -10.19 8.55
C VAL A 57 -2.26 -9.31 7.65
N LYS A 58 -0.95 -9.21 7.90
CA LYS A 58 -0.04 -8.44 7.06
C LYS A 58 -0.08 -8.92 5.61
N GLY A 59 0.04 -10.24 5.39
CA GLY A 59 0.03 -10.82 4.05
C GLY A 59 -1.31 -10.62 3.34
N LEU A 60 -2.42 -10.79 4.06
CA LEU A 60 -3.77 -10.60 3.52
C LEU A 60 -4.01 -9.14 3.08
N VAL A 61 -3.69 -8.18 3.95
CA VAL A 61 -3.83 -6.74 3.63
C VAL A 61 -2.89 -6.35 2.50
N GLU A 62 -1.66 -6.85 2.49
CA GLU A 62 -0.70 -6.58 1.42
C GLU A 62 -1.21 -7.09 0.06
N ALA A 63 -1.73 -8.32 0.00
CA ALA A 63 -2.31 -8.89 -1.22
C ALA A 63 -3.50 -8.06 -1.71
N ALA A 64 -4.46 -7.78 -0.82
CA ALA A 64 -5.66 -7.01 -1.15
C ALA A 64 -5.33 -5.60 -1.65
N VAL A 65 -4.37 -4.91 -1.01
CA VAL A 65 -3.91 -3.59 -1.44
C VAL A 65 -3.22 -3.68 -2.80
N ASN A 66 -2.36 -4.68 -3.06
CA ASN A 66 -1.70 -4.79 -4.36
C ASN A 66 -2.71 -4.99 -5.50
N GLU A 67 -3.68 -5.87 -5.32
CA GLU A 67 -4.71 -6.14 -6.32
C GLU A 67 -5.60 -4.93 -6.55
N SER A 68 -6.21 -4.40 -5.48
CA SER A 68 -7.19 -3.32 -5.58
C SER A 68 -6.57 -2.00 -6.03
N LEU A 69 -5.40 -1.63 -5.46
CA LEU A 69 -4.71 -0.41 -5.85
C LEU A 69 -4.13 -0.52 -7.26
N GLY A 70 -3.58 -1.68 -7.64
CA GLY A 70 -3.10 -1.91 -9.00
C GLY A 70 -4.21 -1.72 -10.02
N ALA A 71 -5.36 -2.37 -9.81
CA ALA A 71 -6.53 -2.22 -10.66
C ALA A 71 -7.06 -0.77 -10.69
N PHE A 72 -7.07 -0.08 -9.55
CA PHE A 72 -7.47 1.32 -9.49
C PHE A 72 -6.57 2.24 -10.33
N LEU A 73 -5.24 2.07 -10.24
CA LEU A 73 -4.28 2.87 -11.01
C LEU A 73 -4.39 2.59 -12.52
N GLU A 74 -4.64 1.35 -12.92
CA GLU A 74 -4.88 1.00 -14.32
C GLU A 74 -6.18 1.61 -14.87
N GLN A 75 -7.24 1.62 -14.07
CA GLN A 75 -8.54 2.18 -14.47
C GLN A 75 -8.57 3.71 -14.41
N ASN A 76 -7.67 4.34 -13.66
CA ASN A 76 -7.64 5.80 -13.47
C ASN A 76 -6.27 6.40 -13.83
N PRO A 77 -5.84 6.36 -15.11
CA PRO A 77 -4.53 6.88 -15.51
C PRO A 77 -4.31 8.37 -15.20
N SER A 78 -5.38 9.17 -15.20
CA SER A 78 -5.33 10.60 -14.88
C SER A 78 -4.98 10.88 -13.41
N VAL A 79 -5.37 9.98 -12.50
CA VAL A 79 -5.02 10.05 -11.08
C VAL A 79 -3.62 9.49 -10.86
N ALA A 80 -3.28 8.42 -11.58
CA ALA A 80 -2.00 7.73 -11.41
C ALA A 80 -0.78 8.52 -11.93
N ARG A 81 -1.00 9.44 -12.88
CA ARG A 81 0.05 10.28 -13.50
C ARG A 81 0.13 11.70 -12.92
N LYS A 82 -0.59 11.96 -11.83
CA LYS A 82 -0.68 13.28 -11.19
C LYS A 82 0.36 13.43 -10.10
#